data_AF-A0A5C7VTA3-F1
#
_entry.id   AF-A0A5C7VTA3-F1
#
_cell.length_a   1.000
_cell.length_b   1.000
_cell.length_c   1.000
_cell.angle_alpha   90.00
_cell.angle_beta   90.00
_cell.angle_gamma   90.00
#
_symmetry.space_group_name_H-M   'P 1'
#
loop_
_entity.id
_entity.type
_entity.pdbx_description
1 polymer ?
#
loop_
_entity_poly.entity_id
_entity_poly.type
_entity_poly.pdbx_seq_one_letter_code
_entity_poly.pdbx_strand_id
1 'polypeptide(L)'
;MSGNTLGTLFTVTSFGESHGPAIGCIVDGCPPGLAISTEEIQLELDRRKPGTSRHVTQRRESDTVEILSGVFEGQTTGTPIALLIRNEDQRSKDYSKIMDTFRPGHADYTYWQKYGIRDYRGGGRASARETAVRVAAGAIAKKWLHEKYGIVIRGYMAQLGPVQIPFKQWDDVQQNPFFVADSSYTEQLETFMDQLRKSGDSVGAKISVVAQGVPVGWGEPVYDRLDAEIAYAMMNINAVKGVEIGAGFASVTQKGTEHSDEMTPDGFLSNNAGGILGGISTGQDIVAHVAIKPTSSIRLGRHSIDKNGTPVIVETHGRHDPCVGIRATPIVEAMLALVLMDHALRHRAQNADVNCKTPKIPGSVKGASSAAPAAQAPCKEDPEPEEDM
;
A
#
# COMPACT_ATOMS: atom_id res chain seq x y z
N MET A 1 18.47 0.78 14.10
CA MET A 1 18.16 0.24 12.76
C MET A 1 18.32 1.38 11.78
N SER A 2 19.06 1.21 10.68
CA SER A 2 19.28 2.29 9.69
C SER A 2 18.11 2.51 8.72
N GLY A 3 17.11 1.64 8.72
CA GLY A 3 15.93 1.72 7.83
C GLY A 3 14.61 1.65 8.59
N ASN A 4 14.38 2.59 9.52
CA ASN A 4 13.10 2.77 10.21
C ASN A 4 12.41 4.10 9.89
N THR A 5 12.93 4.86 8.93
CA THR A 5 12.39 6.14 8.47
C THR A 5 12.06 6.05 6.98
N LEU A 6 10.87 6.53 6.60
CA LEU A 6 10.42 6.69 5.21
C LEU A 6 10.31 8.19 4.89
N GLY A 7 10.67 8.60 3.67
CA GLY A 7 10.52 9.98 3.16
C GLY A 7 11.74 10.87 3.42
N THR A 8 11.71 12.09 2.85
CA THR A 8 12.80 13.08 2.96
C THR A 8 12.38 14.37 3.67
N LEU A 9 11.36 15.06 3.17
CA LEU A 9 10.83 16.28 3.82
C LEU A 9 9.62 15.95 4.70
N PHE A 10 8.73 15.07 4.25
CA PHE A 10 7.71 14.46 5.09
C PHE A 10 8.18 13.08 5.50
N THR A 11 8.61 12.92 6.75
CA THR A 11 9.21 11.67 7.20
C THR A 11 8.38 10.94 8.23
N VAL A 12 8.40 9.61 8.19
CA VAL A 12 7.74 8.75 9.19
C VAL A 12 8.77 7.80 9.77
N THR A 13 9.10 7.99 11.05
CA THR A 13 10.02 7.13 11.80
C THR A 13 9.24 6.25 12.77
N SER A 14 9.18 4.94 12.53
CA SER A 14 8.37 4.02 13.37
C SER A 14 9.20 3.27 14.43
N PHE A 15 8.53 2.87 15.52
CA PHE A 15 9.09 2.11 16.63
C PHE A 15 8.09 1.07 17.18
N GLY A 16 8.59 0.16 18.03
CA GLY A 16 7.81 -0.84 18.74
C GLY A 16 7.69 -2.20 18.03
N GLU A 17 7.39 -3.21 18.85
CA GLU A 17 7.23 -4.61 18.48
C GLU A 17 5.78 -5.06 18.70
N SER A 18 5.35 -6.09 17.97
CA SER A 18 3.97 -6.62 18.09
C SER A 18 3.57 -7.12 19.47
N HIS A 19 4.52 -7.50 20.31
CA HIS A 19 4.32 -7.96 21.70
C HIS A 19 5.09 -7.06 22.69
N GLY A 20 5.46 -5.85 22.26
CA GLY A 20 5.88 -4.79 23.17
C GLY A 20 4.67 -4.11 23.80
N PRO A 21 4.88 -3.18 24.74
CA PRO A 21 3.77 -2.44 25.38
C PRO A 21 2.98 -1.57 24.39
N ALA A 22 3.63 -1.08 23.34
CA ALA A 22 3.03 -0.22 22.32
C ALA A 22 3.83 -0.26 21.02
N ILE A 23 3.22 0.27 19.96
CA ILE A 23 3.85 0.66 18.70
C ILE A 23 3.59 2.15 18.47
N GLY A 24 4.38 2.79 17.61
CA GLY A 24 4.15 4.19 17.29
C GLY A 24 5.09 4.73 16.22
N CYS A 25 4.93 6.01 15.90
CA CYS A 25 5.86 6.75 15.05
C CYS A 25 6.01 8.20 15.47
N ILE A 26 7.04 8.80 14.89
CA ILE A 26 7.19 10.25 14.77
C ILE A 26 6.97 10.59 13.29
N VAL A 27 6.04 11.51 13.04
CA VAL A 27 5.84 12.14 11.73
C VAL A 27 6.49 13.51 11.78
N ASP A 28 7.49 13.74 10.93
CA ASP A 28 8.21 15.02 10.85
C ASP A 28 7.97 15.71 9.50
N GLY A 29 8.10 17.04 9.49
CA GLY A 29 7.89 17.89 8.32
C GLY A 29 6.43 18.06 7.87
N CYS A 30 5.46 17.67 8.71
CA CYS A 30 4.06 18.02 8.49
C CYS A 30 3.88 19.55 8.54
N PRO A 31 3.30 20.20 7.51
CA PRO A 31 3.08 21.65 7.54
C PRO A 31 2.20 22.09 8.72
N PRO A 32 2.43 23.27 9.31
CA PRO A 32 1.57 23.82 10.35
C PRO A 32 0.18 24.20 9.81
N GLY A 33 -0.81 24.26 10.71
CA GLY A 33 -2.16 24.74 10.43
C GLY A 33 -3.09 23.71 9.77
N LEU A 34 -2.70 22.44 9.69
CA LEU A 34 -3.63 21.36 9.30
C LEU A 34 -4.51 21.03 10.50
N ALA A 35 -5.83 21.23 10.38
CA ALA A 35 -6.75 20.75 11.39
C ALA A 35 -6.69 19.23 11.44
N ILE A 36 -6.47 18.62 12.61
CA ILE A 36 -6.38 17.17 12.74
C ILE A 36 -6.79 16.74 14.15
N SER A 37 -7.54 15.65 14.22
CA SER A 37 -8.02 15.05 15.46
C SER A 37 -7.66 13.56 15.54
N THR A 38 -7.68 13.00 16.75
CA THR A 38 -7.49 11.57 16.99
C THR A 38 -8.57 10.74 16.29
N GLU A 39 -9.80 11.25 16.25
CA GLU A 39 -10.96 10.57 15.68
C GLU A 39 -10.79 10.37 14.17
N GLU A 40 -10.26 11.37 13.47
CA GLU A 40 -10.01 11.27 12.03
C GLU A 40 -8.94 10.24 11.68
N ILE A 41 -7.87 10.16 12.48
CA ILE A 41 -6.84 9.13 12.32
C ILE A 41 -7.43 7.75 12.64
N GLN A 42 -8.30 7.67 13.65
CA GLN A 42 -8.94 6.42 14.06
C GLN A 42 -9.82 5.83 12.96
N LEU A 43 -10.53 6.65 12.17
CA LEU A 43 -11.35 6.17 11.05
C LEU A 43 -10.53 5.36 10.03
N GLU A 44 -9.29 5.78 9.73
CA GLU A 44 -8.40 5.05 8.84
C GLU A 44 -7.85 3.77 9.49
N LEU A 45 -7.53 3.83 10.78
CA LEU A 45 -7.10 2.66 11.56
C LEU A 45 -8.18 1.59 11.64
N ASP A 46 -9.44 1.99 11.80
CA ASP A 46 -10.58 1.08 11.90
C ASP A 46 -10.84 0.33 10.59
N ARG A 47 -10.57 0.95 9.43
CA ARG A 47 -10.61 0.26 8.12
C ARG A 47 -9.57 -0.86 8.03
N ARG A 48 -8.42 -0.70 8.68
CA ARG A 48 -7.30 -1.69 8.69
C ARG A 48 -7.49 -2.79 9.75
N LYS A 49 -8.20 -2.47 10.82
CA LYS A 49 -8.24 -3.24 12.07
C LYS A 49 -8.65 -4.70 11.84
N PRO A 50 -8.04 -5.66 12.55
CA PRO A 50 -8.50 -7.05 12.55
C PRO A 50 -9.90 -7.20 13.16
N GLY A 51 -10.56 -8.34 12.91
CA GLY A 51 -11.85 -8.66 13.54
C GLY A 51 -13.06 -7.94 12.94
N THR A 52 -12.91 -7.23 11.82
CA THR A 52 -14.00 -6.57 11.09
C THR A 52 -14.92 -7.55 10.36
N SER A 53 -14.47 -8.79 10.13
CA SER A 53 -15.28 -9.85 9.54
C SER A 53 -14.89 -11.23 10.07
N ARG A 54 -15.75 -12.23 9.84
CA ARG A 54 -15.43 -13.64 10.05
C ARG A 54 -14.23 -14.11 9.21
N HIS A 55 -13.83 -13.31 8.22
CA HIS A 55 -12.85 -13.70 7.23
C HIS A 55 -11.41 -13.36 7.55
N VAL A 56 -11.21 -12.47 8.53
CA VAL A 56 -9.91 -12.03 9.04
C VAL A 56 -9.69 -12.51 10.47
N THR A 57 -8.49 -12.27 10.99
CA THR A 57 -8.04 -12.67 12.32
C THR A 57 -8.95 -12.03 13.36
N GLN A 58 -9.36 -12.83 14.35
CA GLN A 58 -10.30 -12.42 15.39
C GLN A 58 -9.60 -11.78 16.60
N ARG A 59 -8.40 -11.19 16.39
CA ARG A 59 -7.74 -10.38 17.41
C ARG A 59 -8.59 -9.14 17.66
N ARG A 60 -8.77 -8.80 18.92
CA ARG A 60 -9.51 -7.60 19.34
C ARG A 60 -8.50 -6.60 19.88
N GLU A 61 -7.83 -5.91 18.98
CA GLU A 61 -6.99 -4.77 19.32
C GLU A 61 -7.82 -3.51 19.07
N SER A 62 -7.96 -2.62 20.06
CA SER A 62 -8.68 -1.35 19.86
C SER A 62 -8.06 -0.53 18.72
N ASP A 63 -6.75 -0.62 18.55
CA ASP A 63 -5.93 0.25 17.68
C ASP A 63 -6.12 1.73 18.02
N THR A 64 -6.44 2.05 19.28
CA THR A 64 -6.62 3.42 19.74
C THR A 64 -5.33 4.21 19.62
N VAL A 65 -5.38 5.29 18.84
CA VAL A 65 -4.26 6.21 18.63
C VAL A 65 -4.27 7.36 19.63
N GLU A 66 -3.11 7.64 20.21
CA GLU A 66 -2.83 8.82 21.02
C GLU A 66 -1.90 9.77 20.24
N ILE A 67 -2.24 11.06 20.16
CA ILE A 67 -1.33 12.11 19.67
C ILE A 67 -0.59 12.68 20.87
N LEU A 68 0.72 12.52 20.93
CA LEU A 68 1.55 12.92 22.07
C LEU A 68 2.24 14.28 21.87
N SER A 69 2.40 14.74 20.64
CA SER A 69 3.07 16.01 20.30
C SER A 69 2.63 16.53 18.94
N GLY A 70 3.09 17.74 18.59
CA GLY A 70 2.96 18.29 17.24
C GLY A 70 1.58 18.85 16.88
N VAL A 71 0.59 18.70 17.75
CA VAL A 71 -0.76 19.24 17.61
C VAL A 71 -1.11 20.11 18.83
N PHE A 72 -1.64 21.31 18.59
CA PHE A 72 -2.11 22.24 19.60
C PHE A 72 -3.43 22.86 19.12
N GLU A 73 -4.44 22.93 19.99
CA GLU A 73 -5.78 23.43 19.65
C GLU A 73 -6.39 22.81 18.37
N GLY A 74 -6.18 21.51 18.20
CA GLY A 74 -6.71 20.74 17.06
C GLY A 74 -5.99 21.01 15.73
N GLN A 75 -4.83 21.68 15.73
CA GLN A 75 -4.06 21.99 14.52
C GLN A 75 -2.61 21.54 14.65
N THR A 76 -2.02 21.11 13.53
CA THR A 76 -0.59 20.84 13.47
C THR A 76 0.22 22.11 13.71
N THR A 77 1.31 21.98 14.44
CA THR A 77 2.18 23.10 14.83
C THR A 77 3.37 23.29 13.89
N GLY A 78 3.60 22.35 12.97
CA GLY A 78 4.79 22.30 12.13
C GLY A 78 5.98 21.56 12.77
N THR A 79 5.86 21.17 14.04
CA THR A 79 6.87 20.36 14.75
C THR A 79 6.52 18.86 14.69
N PRO A 80 7.44 17.96 15.08
CA PRO A 80 7.20 16.52 15.04
C PRO A 80 5.91 16.07 15.77
N ILE A 81 5.11 15.25 15.09
CA ILE A 81 3.88 14.64 15.61
C ILE A 81 4.20 13.21 16.06
N ALA A 82 4.16 12.96 17.36
CA ALA A 82 4.34 11.63 17.92
C ALA A 82 2.98 10.93 18.06
N LEU A 83 2.88 9.72 17.50
CA LEU A 83 1.70 8.86 17.56
C LEU A 83 2.02 7.58 18.35
N LEU A 84 1.13 7.18 19.26
CA LEU A 84 1.27 5.98 20.08
C LEU A 84 0.00 5.13 19.98
N ILE A 85 0.17 3.81 19.84
CA ILE A 85 -0.91 2.82 19.86
C ILE A 85 -0.51 1.70 20.83
N ARG A 86 -1.32 1.46 21.86
CA ARG A 86 -1.06 0.41 22.85
C ARG A 86 -1.44 -0.97 22.32
N ASN A 87 -0.69 -2.00 22.71
CA ASN A 87 -1.01 -3.39 22.38
C ASN A 87 -1.78 -4.02 23.54
N GLU A 88 -3.02 -4.47 23.30
CA GLU A 88 -3.97 -4.89 24.35
C GLU A 88 -4.18 -6.42 24.41
N ASP A 89 -4.12 -7.16 23.29
CA ASP A 89 -4.43 -8.60 23.22
C ASP A 89 -3.17 -9.45 23.00
N GLN A 90 -2.19 -9.27 23.89
CA GLN A 90 -0.92 -10.01 23.82
C GLN A 90 -1.06 -11.42 24.42
N ARG A 91 -1.10 -12.43 23.55
CA ARG A 91 -1.13 -13.84 23.95
C ARG A 91 0.22 -14.51 23.72
N SER A 92 1.19 -14.23 24.58
CA SER A 92 2.55 -14.76 24.44
C SER A 92 2.63 -16.29 24.58
N LYS A 93 1.67 -16.92 25.26
CA LYS A 93 1.66 -18.38 25.53
C LYS A 93 1.50 -19.23 24.26
N ASP A 94 0.87 -18.70 23.22
CA ASP A 94 0.60 -19.44 21.97
C ASP A 94 1.88 -19.61 21.12
N TYR A 95 2.95 -18.87 21.41
CA TYR A 95 4.17 -18.81 20.59
C TYR A 95 5.37 -19.55 21.18
N SER A 96 5.26 -20.16 22.36
CA SER A 96 6.37 -20.89 23.00
C SER A 96 6.87 -22.08 22.17
N LYS A 97 5.96 -22.76 21.45
CA LYS A 97 6.27 -23.92 20.60
C LYS A 97 7.15 -23.61 19.39
N ILE A 98 7.23 -22.33 18.98
CA ILE A 98 8.03 -21.88 17.84
C ILE A 98 9.30 -21.12 18.26
N MET A 99 9.60 -21.08 19.56
CA MET A 99 10.75 -20.35 20.10
C MET A 99 12.08 -20.78 19.47
N ASP A 100 12.21 -22.08 19.18
CA ASP A 100 13.45 -22.69 18.69
C ASP A 100 13.38 -23.14 17.23
N THR A 101 12.26 -22.89 16.54
CA THR A 101 12.06 -23.26 15.13
C THR A 101 11.89 -22.02 14.25
N PHE A 102 12.13 -22.17 12.95
CA PHE A 102 11.89 -21.11 11.97
C PHE A 102 10.64 -21.41 11.16
N ARG A 103 9.66 -20.51 11.11
CA ARG A 103 8.46 -20.70 10.28
C ARG A 103 8.78 -20.42 8.82
N PRO A 104 8.51 -21.36 7.89
CA PRO A 104 8.69 -21.12 6.46
C PRO A 104 7.90 -19.88 6.00
N GLY A 105 8.54 -19.01 5.21
CA GLY A 105 7.92 -17.79 4.70
C GLY A 105 7.84 -16.62 5.69
N HIS A 106 8.25 -16.78 6.95
CA HIS A 106 8.41 -15.68 7.90
C HIS A 106 9.86 -15.17 7.95
N ALA A 107 10.06 -14.03 8.61
CA ALA A 107 11.38 -13.41 8.80
C ALA A 107 12.22 -14.09 9.90
N ASP A 108 11.74 -15.21 10.43
CA ASP A 108 12.28 -15.92 11.57
C ASP A 108 13.78 -16.27 11.42
N TYR A 109 14.12 -16.98 10.34
CA TYR A 109 15.48 -17.41 10.06
C TYR A 109 16.40 -16.21 9.76
N THR A 110 15.91 -15.28 8.94
CA THR A 110 16.71 -14.13 8.52
C THR A 110 16.99 -13.15 9.67
N TYR A 111 16.05 -12.96 10.59
CA TYR A 111 16.28 -12.16 11.80
C TYR A 111 17.29 -12.83 12.73
N TRP A 112 17.18 -14.15 12.91
CA TRP A 112 18.15 -14.90 13.71
C TRP A 112 19.56 -14.79 13.13
N GLN A 113 19.73 -15.00 11.82
CA GLN A 113 21.02 -14.88 11.16
C GLN A 113 21.56 -13.43 11.16
N LYS A 114 20.68 -12.42 11.03
CA LYS A 114 21.08 -11.01 10.96
C LYS A 114 21.46 -10.43 12.33
N TYR A 115 20.70 -10.76 13.38
CA TYR A 115 20.81 -10.11 14.68
C TYR A 115 21.30 -11.03 15.81
N GLY A 116 21.38 -12.35 15.59
CA GLY A 116 21.69 -13.34 16.63
C GLY A 116 20.59 -13.51 17.69
N ILE A 117 19.54 -12.69 17.63
CA ILE A 117 18.39 -12.69 18.54
C ILE A 117 17.11 -12.46 17.74
N ARG A 118 16.03 -13.09 18.19
CA ARG A 118 14.71 -12.98 17.57
C ARG A 118 13.64 -12.92 18.65
N ASP A 119 12.81 -11.89 18.63
CA ASP A 119 11.54 -11.94 19.35
C ASP A 119 10.58 -12.87 18.59
N TYR A 120 10.48 -14.11 19.08
CA TYR A 120 9.63 -15.14 18.49
C TYR A 120 8.13 -14.87 18.74
N ARG A 121 7.78 -13.93 19.62
CA ARG A 121 6.39 -13.59 19.95
C ARG A 121 5.80 -12.73 18.82
N GLY A 122 4.86 -13.29 18.07
CA GLY A 122 4.13 -12.57 17.02
C GLY A 122 4.96 -11.99 15.87
N GLY A 123 6.22 -12.39 15.72
CA GLY A 123 7.14 -11.86 14.72
C GLY A 123 7.83 -10.54 15.10
N GLY A 124 7.73 -10.08 16.36
CA GLY A 124 8.47 -8.92 16.86
C GLY A 124 8.28 -7.68 15.99
N ARG A 125 9.39 -7.09 15.55
CA ARG A 125 9.46 -5.92 14.66
C ARG A 125 9.06 -6.21 13.21
N ALA A 126 9.19 -7.45 12.74
CA ALA A 126 8.81 -7.86 11.38
C ALA A 126 7.30 -8.05 11.19
N SER A 127 6.53 -7.93 12.27
CA SER A 127 5.11 -8.19 12.28
C SER A 127 4.33 -7.13 11.50
N ALA A 128 3.27 -7.55 10.80
CA ALA A 128 2.32 -6.63 10.16
C ALA A 128 1.58 -5.73 11.16
N ARG A 129 1.77 -5.90 12.48
CA ARG A 129 1.31 -4.96 13.50
C ARG A 129 1.84 -3.54 13.25
N GLU A 130 3.08 -3.43 12.77
CA GLU A 130 3.73 -2.14 12.45
C GLU A 130 2.98 -1.34 11.39
N THR A 131 2.22 -1.98 10.49
CA THR A 131 1.42 -1.28 9.47
C THR A 131 0.31 -0.40 10.04
N ALA A 132 -0.13 -0.61 11.29
CA ALA A 132 -1.06 0.32 11.96
C ALA A 132 -0.46 1.72 12.07
N VAL A 133 0.83 1.79 12.38
CA VAL A 133 1.57 3.06 12.48
C VAL A 133 1.64 3.76 11.12
N ARG A 134 1.85 3.00 10.04
CA ARG A 134 1.86 3.53 8.67
C ARG A 134 0.51 4.11 8.27
N VAL A 135 -0.58 3.42 8.62
CA VAL A 135 -1.95 3.90 8.38
C VAL A 135 -2.23 5.16 9.18
N ALA A 136 -1.82 5.22 10.44
CA ALA A 136 -1.99 6.41 11.27
C ALA A 136 -1.26 7.64 10.68
N ALA A 137 0.00 7.48 10.27
CA ALA A 137 0.74 8.54 9.59
C ALA A 137 0.15 8.89 8.21
N GLY A 138 -0.30 7.88 7.47
CA GLY A 138 -0.96 8.06 6.17
C GLY A 138 -2.26 8.83 6.27
N ALA A 139 -3.01 8.75 7.37
CA ALA A 139 -4.21 9.56 7.59
C ALA A 139 -3.92 11.06 7.58
N ILE A 140 -2.82 11.48 8.22
CA ILE A 140 -2.33 12.87 8.19
C ILE A 140 -2.03 13.28 6.75
N ALA A 141 -1.31 12.44 6.01
CA ALA A 141 -0.94 12.71 4.62
C ALA A 141 -2.14 12.79 3.68
N LYS A 142 -3.07 11.83 3.76
CA LYS A 142 -4.32 11.82 2.99
C LYS A 142 -5.11 13.10 3.24
N LYS A 143 -5.26 13.50 4.51
CA LYS A 143 -6.00 14.71 4.87
C LYS A 143 -5.36 15.96 4.27
N TRP A 144 -4.05 16.12 4.43
CA TRP A 144 -3.34 17.28 3.90
C TRP A 144 -3.41 17.35 2.36
N LEU A 145 -3.19 16.23 1.67
CA LEU A 145 -3.29 16.14 0.21
C LEU A 145 -4.69 16.50 -0.29
N HIS A 146 -5.72 16.03 0.40
CA HIS A 146 -7.10 16.35 0.08
C HIS A 146 -7.42 17.84 0.28
N GLU A 147 -7.09 18.42 1.44
CA GLU A 147 -7.40 19.84 1.72
C GLU A 147 -6.61 20.82 0.85
N LYS A 148 -5.36 20.48 0.48
CA LYS A 148 -4.51 21.39 -0.30
C LYS A 148 -4.65 21.24 -1.80
N TYR A 149 -4.90 20.02 -2.28
CA TYR A 149 -4.90 19.73 -3.72
C TYR A 149 -6.18 19.05 -4.22
N GLY A 150 -7.12 18.72 -3.33
CA GLY A 150 -8.31 17.94 -3.71
C GLY A 150 -7.99 16.50 -4.11
N ILE A 151 -6.80 16.00 -3.74
CA ILE A 151 -6.35 14.65 -4.12
C ILE A 151 -7.15 13.61 -3.35
N VAL A 152 -7.64 12.61 -4.08
CA VAL A 152 -8.40 11.48 -3.51
C VAL A 152 -7.62 10.19 -3.78
N ILE A 153 -7.28 9.47 -2.71
CA ILE A 153 -6.53 8.20 -2.78
C ILE A 153 -7.45 7.06 -2.33
N ARG A 154 -7.67 6.10 -3.22
CA ARG A 154 -8.55 4.95 -2.98
C ARG A 154 -7.93 3.66 -3.51
N GLY A 155 -8.05 2.59 -2.74
CA GLY A 155 -7.64 1.26 -3.15
C GLY A 155 -8.80 0.28 -3.20
N TYR A 156 -8.61 -0.84 -3.89
CA TYR A 156 -9.56 -1.94 -3.94
C TYR A 156 -8.85 -3.27 -4.18
N MET A 157 -9.47 -4.38 -3.76
CA MET A 157 -8.99 -5.72 -4.08
C MET A 157 -9.39 -6.09 -5.51
N ALA A 158 -8.40 -6.29 -6.38
CA ALA A 158 -8.60 -6.66 -7.78
C ALA A 158 -8.54 -8.18 -8.02
N GLN A 159 -7.94 -8.94 -7.09
CA GLN A 159 -7.86 -10.39 -7.21
C GLN A 159 -7.72 -11.06 -5.83
N LEU A 160 -8.41 -12.18 -5.63
CA LEU A 160 -8.23 -13.07 -4.48
C LEU A 160 -7.98 -14.49 -4.98
N GLY A 161 -6.72 -14.95 -4.89
CA GLY A 161 -6.33 -16.23 -5.46
C GLY A 161 -6.70 -16.34 -6.96
N PRO A 162 -7.48 -17.36 -7.36
CA PRO A 162 -7.90 -17.53 -8.74
C PRO A 162 -9.04 -16.58 -9.17
N VAL A 163 -9.69 -15.87 -8.24
CA VAL A 163 -10.86 -15.02 -8.54
C VAL A 163 -10.38 -13.62 -8.88
N GLN A 164 -10.45 -13.23 -10.16
CA GLN A 164 -10.23 -11.86 -10.62
C GLN A 164 -11.52 -11.05 -10.47
N ILE A 165 -11.41 -9.85 -9.91
CA ILE A 165 -12.54 -8.95 -9.70
C ILE A 165 -12.31 -7.67 -10.52
N PRO A 166 -13.09 -7.44 -11.59
CA PRO A 166 -12.99 -6.21 -12.36
C PRO A 166 -13.43 -5.01 -11.52
N PHE A 167 -12.87 -3.84 -11.83
CA PHE A 167 -13.37 -2.60 -11.25
C PHE A 167 -14.73 -2.26 -11.85
N LYS A 168 -15.72 -1.96 -11.00
CA LYS A 168 -17.04 -1.49 -11.43
C LYS A 168 -17.35 -0.10 -10.87
N GLN A 169 -17.27 0.09 -9.55
CA GLN A 169 -17.55 1.38 -8.92
C GLN A 169 -16.88 1.53 -7.54
N TRP A 170 -16.64 2.78 -7.15
CA TRP A 170 -16.03 3.10 -5.85
C TRP A 170 -16.97 2.87 -4.66
N ASP A 171 -18.27 3.08 -4.85
CA ASP A 171 -19.26 2.98 -3.76
C ASP A 171 -19.30 1.58 -3.15
N ASP A 172 -19.01 0.55 -3.95
CA ASP A 172 -18.97 -0.84 -3.49
C ASP A 172 -17.82 -1.11 -2.51
N VAL A 173 -16.68 -0.43 -2.67
CA VAL A 173 -15.42 -0.73 -1.94
C VAL A 173 -15.59 -0.64 -0.42
N GLN A 174 -16.39 0.29 0.07
CA GLN A 174 -16.59 0.48 1.51
C GLN A 174 -17.77 -0.33 2.07
N GLN A 175 -18.57 -0.97 1.20
CA GLN A 175 -19.79 -1.68 1.58
C GLN A 175 -19.55 -3.18 1.83
N ASN A 176 -18.32 -3.67 1.63
CA ASN A 176 -18.00 -5.08 1.76
C ASN A 176 -16.68 -5.30 2.51
N PRO A 177 -16.49 -6.47 3.14
CA PRO A 177 -15.31 -6.75 3.97
C PRO A 177 -14.03 -7.06 3.17
N PHE A 178 -14.11 -7.15 1.83
CA PHE A 178 -12.99 -7.48 0.95
C PHE A 178 -12.40 -6.25 0.26
N PHE A 179 -13.03 -5.08 0.38
CA PHE A 179 -12.71 -3.88 -0.39
C PHE A 179 -12.77 -4.12 -1.90
N VAL A 180 -13.69 -4.96 -2.38
CA VAL A 180 -13.88 -5.15 -3.83
C VAL A 180 -14.71 -4.02 -4.43
N ALA A 181 -14.40 -3.65 -5.66
CA ALA A 181 -15.09 -2.61 -6.41
C ALA A 181 -16.32 -3.13 -7.20
N ASP A 182 -16.71 -4.39 -6.99
CA ASP A 182 -17.96 -4.98 -7.49
C ASP A 182 -18.52 -5.93 -6.43
N SER A 183 -19.56 -5.48 -5.73
CA SER A 183 -20.17 -6.23 -4.62
C SER A 183 -20.79 -7.56 -5.06
N SER A 184 -21.05 -7.77 -6.36
CA SER A 184 -21.62 -9.03 -6.88
C SER A 184 -20.68 -10.24 -6.70
N TYR A 185 -19.38 -10.02 -6.50
CA TYR A 185 -18.41 -11.08 -6.24
C TYR A 185 -18.37 -11.52 -4.77
N THR A 186 -19.01 -10.79 -3.85
CA THR A 186 -18.88 -11.02 -2.40
C THR A 186 -19.21 -12.47 -2.02
N GLU A 187 -20.34 -13.01 -2.47
CA GLU A 187 -20.77 -14.39 -2.13
C GLU A 187 -19.79 -15.45 -2.64
N GLN A 188 -19.26 -15.27 -3.85
CA GLN A 188 -18.24 -16.15 -4.42
C GLN A 188 -16.96 -16.12 -3.59
N LEU A 189 -16.52 -14.94 -3.16
CA LEU A 189 -15.34 -14.76 -2.32
C LEU A 189 -15.54 -15.37 -0.93
N GLU A 190 -16.70 -15.20 -0.31
CA GLU A 190 -17.01 -15.83 0.97
C GLU A 190 -16.95 -17.35 0.88
N THR A 191 -17.57 -17.92 -0.16
CA THR A 191 -17.57 -19.36 -0.43
C THR A 191 -16.15 -19.88 -0.61
N PHE A 192 -15.34 -19.21 -1.44
CA PHE A 192 -13.95 -19.55 -1.66
C PHE A 192 -13.14 -19.49 -0.36
N MET A 193 -13.34 -18.45 0.46
CA MET A 193 -12.63 -18.29 1.73
C MET A 193 -13.05 -19.33 2.77
N ASP A 194 -14.31 -19.77 2.78
CA ASP A 194 -14.78 -20.85 3.65
C ASP A 194 -14.19 -22.20 3.25
N GLN A 195 -14.06 -22.48 1.94
CA GLN A 195 -13.36 -23.66 1.44
C GLN A 195 -11.86 -23.63 1.81
N LEU A 196 -11.20 -22.48 1.64
CA LEU A 196 -9.79 -22.29 1.99
C LEU A 196 -9.55 -22.44 3.50
N ARG A 197 -10.45 -21.91 4.34
CA ARG A 197 -10.40 -22.17 5.78
C ARG A 197 -10.52 -23.66 6.06
N LYS A 198 -11.48 -24.36 5.47
CA LYS A 198 -11.68 -25.81 5.69
C LYS A 198 -10.45 -26.63 5.29
N SER A 199 -9.79 -26.29 4.18
CA SER A 199 -8.54 -26.98 3.78
C SER A 199 -7.36 -26.69 4.71
N GLY A 200 -7.40 -25.58 5.44
CA GLY A 200 -6.33 -25.17 6.35
C GLY A 200 -5.13 -24.52 5.64
N ASP A 201 -5.30 -24.19 4.36
CA ASP A 201 -4.32 -23.50 3.52
C ASP A 201 -4.57 -21.98 3.47
N SER A 202 -3.81 -21.27 2.64
CA SER A 202 -3.87 -19.82 2.47
C SER A 202 -3.72 -19.41 1.00
N VAL A 203 -4.03 -18.15 0.70
CA VAL A 203 -3.94 -17.62 -0.67
C VAL A 203 -3.48 -16.16 -0.69
N GLY A 204 -2.91 -15.75 -1.82
CA GLY A 204 -2.51 -14.37 -2.08
C GLY A 204 -3.63 -13.49 -2.63
N ALA A 205 -3.31 -12.23 -2.90
CA ALA A 205 -4.24 -11.25 -3.47
C ALA A 205 -3.51 -10.21 -4.33
N LYS A 206 -4.24 -9.54 -5.22
CA LYS A 206 -3.81 -8.33 -5.92
C LYS A 206 -4.63 -7.15 -5.42
N ILE A 207 -3.95 -6.10 -4.96
CA ILE A 207 -4.58 -4.84 -4.56
C ILE A 207 -4.21 -3.77 -5.58
N SER A 208 -5.19 -2.98 -5.99
CA SER A 208 -4.99 -1.80 -6.84
C SER A 208 -5.18 -0.55 -6.00
N VAL A 209 -4.44 0.51 -6.30
CA VAL A 209 -4.60 1.84 -5.71
C VAL A 209 -4.55 2.91 -6.78
N VAL A 210 -5.40 3.91 -6.61
CA VAL A 210 -5.52 5.05 -7.52
C VAL A 210 -5.44 6.34 -6.69
N ALA A 211 -4.58 7.27 -7.11
CA ALA A 211 -4.58 8.65 -6.62
C ALA A 211 -5.03 9.59 -7.74
N GLN A 212 -6.15 10.26 -7.51
CA GLN A 212 -6.79 11.15 -8.48
C GLN A 212 -6.51 12.61 -8.15
N GLY A 213 -6.40 13.44 -9.19
CA GLY A 213 -6.16 14.88 -9.04
C GLY A 213 -4.72 15.25 -8.66
N VAL A 214 -3.76 14.34 -8.83
CA VAL A 214 -2.34 14.63 -8.58
C VAL A 214 -1.86 15.65 -9.62
N PRO A 215 -1.31 16.81 -9.22
CA PRO A 215 -0.80 17.79 -10.17
C PRO A 215 0.35 17.23 -11.01
N VAL A 216 0.50 17.74 -12.23
CA VAL A 216 1.70 17.52 -13.06
C VAL A 216 2.94 18.11 -12.37
N GLY A 217 4.06 17.36 -12.38
CA GLY A 217 5.38 17.87 -11.98
C GLY A 217 5.93 17.36 -10.64
N TRP A 218 5.28 16.43 -9.96
CA TRP A 218 5.79 15.81 -8.73
C TRP A 218 6.69 14.61 -9.04
N GLY A 219 7.85 14.50 -8.38
CA GLY A 219 8.82 13.43 -8.62
C GLY A 219 10.19 13.97 -9.03
N GLU A 220 11.19 13.08 -9.05
CA GLU A 220 12.54 13.39 -9.53
C GLU A 220 12.91 12.54 -10.77
N PRO A 221 13.85 12.98 -11.62
CA PRO A 221 14.16 12.28 -12.86
C PRO A 221 15.14 11.10 -12.72
N VAL A 222 15.84 10.95 -11.59
CA VAL A 222 16.97 9.99 -11.48
C VAL A 222 16.84 9.02 -10.30
N TYR A 223 17.16 9.43 -9.07
CA TYR A 223 17.25 8.51 -7.92
C TYR A 223 15.98 8.44 -7.07
N ASP A 224 15.20 9.53 -7.03
CA ASP A 224 13.94 9.62 -6.29
C ASP A 224 12.76 9.75 -7.26
N ARG A 225 12.77 8.90 -8.30
CA ARG A 225 11.64 8.85 -9.25
C ARG A 225 10.37 8.47 -8.51
N LEU A 226 9.27 9.14 -8.84
CA LEU A 226 8.01 8.96 -8.13
C LEU A 226 7.53 7.50 -8.18
N ASP A 227 7.61 6.86 -9.34
CA ASP A 227 7.30 5.45 -9.54
C ASP A 227 8.25 4.52 -8.76
N ALA A 228 9.53 4.86 -8.69
CA ALA A 228 10.52 4.12 -7.90
C ALA A 228 10.27 4.23 -6.39
N GLU A 229 9.93 5.41 -5.87
CA GLU A 229 9.58 5.60 -4.46
C GLU A 229 8.23 4.94 -4.11
N ILE A 230 7.24 5.00 -5.01
CA ILE A 230 5.99 4.24 -4.87
C ILE A 230 6.31 2.74 -4.83
N ALA A 231 7.10 2.22 -5.77
CA ALA A 231 7.48 0.81 -5.79
C ALA A 231 8.22 0.39 -4.51
N TYR A 232 9.14 1.22 -4.04
CA TYR A 232 9.85 1.02 -2.77
C TYR A 232 8.87 0.96 -1.59
N ALA A 233 7.96 1.93 -1.47
CA ALA A 233 6.98 2.01 -0.41
C ALA A 233 6.04 0.80 -0.42
N MET A 234 5.53 0.41 -1.59
CA MET A 234 4.63 -0.73 -1.73
C MET A 234 5.34 -2.06 -1.46
N MET A 235 6.55 -2.26 -1.99
CA MET A 235 7.34 -3.49 -1.76
C MET A 235 7.77 -3.63 -0.28
N ASN A 236 7.83 -2.53 0.47
CA ASN A 236 8.10 -2.54 1.91
C ASN A 236 6.93 -3.07 2.75
N ILE A 237 5.72 -3.16 2.20
CA ILE A 237 4.57 -3.73 2.92
C ILE A 237 4.79 -5.24 3.11
N ASN A 238 4.47 -5.75 4.30
CA ASN A 238 4.60 -7.17 4.60
C ASN A 238 3.86 -8.04 3.57
N ALA A 239 4.48 -9.15 3.18
CA ALA A 239 3.97 -10.11 2.20
C ALA A 239 3.84 -9.61 0.75
N VAL A 240 4.20 -8.36 0.43
CA VAL A 240 4.29 -7.91 -0.96
C VAL A 240 5.47 -8.55 -1.66
N LYS A 241 5.24 -9.03 -2.89
CA LYS A 241 6.23 -9.70 -3.74
C LYS A 241 6.35 -9.10 -5.15
N GLY A 242 5.44 -8.22 -5.54
CA GLY A 242 5.47 -7.54 -6.84
C GLY A 242 4.72 -6.22 -6.77
N VAL A 243 5.19 -5.24 -7.55
CA VAL A 243 4.55 -3.93 -7.72
C VAL A 243 4.52 -3.62 -9.21
N GLU A 244 3.39 -3.09 -9.68
CA GLU A 244 3.17 -2.63 -11.05
C GLU A 244 2.73 -1.16 -11.01
N ILE A 245 3.17 -0.36 -11.98
CA ILE A 245 2.68 1.02 -12.21
C ILE A 245 1.98 1.03 -13.57
N GLY A 246 0.79 1.63 -13.64
CA GLY A 246 -0.01 1.69 -14.87
C GLY A 246 -0.27 0.31 -15.46
N ALA A 247 0.05 0.14 -16.75
CA ALA A 247 -0.07 -1.13 -17.47
C ALA A 247 0.82 -2.25 -16.88
N GLY A 248 1.85 -1.91 -16.09
CA GLY A 248 2.67 -2.91 -15.40
C GLY A 248 3.33 -3.88 -16.37
N PHE A 249 3.27 -5.17 -16.06
CA PHE A 249 3.82 -6.20 -16.94
C PHE A 249 3.06 -6.37 -18.27
N ALA A 250 1.84 -5.83 -18.40
CA ALA A 250 1.13 -5.86 -19.69
C ALA A 250 1.85 -5.02 -20.77
N SER A 251 2.70 -4.07 -20.37
CA SER A 251 3.53 -3.26 -21.27
C SER A 251 4.49 -4.09 -22.13
N VAL A 252 4.94 -5.26 -21.65
CA VAL A 252 5.94 -6.11 -22.33
C VAL A 252 5.47 -6.58 -23.71
N THR A 253 4.15 -6.74 -23.90
CA THR A 253 3.56 -7.21 -25.16
C THR A 253 2.98 -6.09 -26.01
N GLN A 254 3.02 -4.83 -25.54
CA GLN A 254 2.44 -3.68 -26.24
C GLN A 254 3.44 -3.08 -27.22
N LYS A 255 2.94 -2.65 -28.40
CA LYS A 255 3.73 -1.84 -29.33
C LYS A 255 3.83 -0.39 -28.84
N GLY A 256 4.82 0.36 -29.32
CA GLY A 256 4.96 1.78 -28.99
C GLY A 256 3.72 2.61 -29.32
N THR A 257 3.04 2.32 -30.43
CA THR A 257 1.79 2.95 -30.85
C THR A 257 0.59 2.60 -29.97
N GLU A 258 0.67 1.54 -29.17
CA GLU A 258 -0.38 1.11 -28.24
C GLU A 258 -0.10 1.58 -26.81
N HIS A 259 1.19 1.59 -26.42
CA HIS A 259 1.62 1.96 -25.08
C HIS A 259 1.67 3.47 -24.85
N SER A 260 1.99 4.25 -25.90
CA SER A 260 2.16 5.70 -25.77
C SER A 260 0.84 6.39 -25.43
N ASP A 261 0.80 7.10 -24.30
CA ASP A 261 -0.37 7.87 -23.91
C ASP A 261 -0.44 9.19 -24.71
N GLU A 262 -1.23 9.16 -25.79
CA GLU A 262 -1.44 10.30 -26.66
C GLU A 262 -2.16 11.46 -25.96
N MET A 263 -1.86 12.68 -26.41
CA MET A 263 -2.29 13.93 -25.78
C MET A 263 -3.05 14.82 -26.76
N THR A 264 -4.12 15.45 -26.27
CA THR A 264 -4.87 16.50 -26.97
C THR A 264 -5.02 17.72 -26.04
N PRO A 265 -5.44 18.89 -26.54
CA PRO A 265 -5.78 20.02 -25.68
C PRO A 265 -6.85 19.69 -24.62
N ASP A 266 -7.71 18.70 -24.87
CA ASP A 266 -8.78 18.24 -23.97
C ASP A 266 -8.31 17.19 -22.96
N GLY A 267 -7.08 16.67 -23.09
CA GLY A 267 -6.44 15.74 -22.15
C GLY A 267 -5.78 14.53 -22.80
N PHE A 268 -5.29 13.63 -21.96
CA PHE A 268 -4.73 12.33 -22.40
C PHE A 268 -5.83 11.39 -22.89
N LEU A 269 -5.50 10.57 -23.90
CA LEU A 269 -6.41 9.60 -24.52
C LEU A 269 -6.39 8.22 -23.82
N SER A 270 -5.30 7.88 -23.14
CA SER A 270 -5.12 6.65 -22.36
C SER A 270 -4.29 6.93 -21.11
N ASN A 271 -4.01 5.91 -20.28
CA ASN A 271 -3.15 6.02 -19.10
C ASN A 271 -2.36 4.72 -18.83
N ASN A 272 -1.64 4.24 -19.84
CA ASN A 272 -0.76 3.08 -19.75
C ASN A 272 0.44 3.35 -18.84
N ALA A 273 0.92 4.61 -18.79
CA ALA A 273 2.02 5.03 -17.92
C ALA A 273 1.64 5.04 -16.42
N GLY A 274 0.35 5.00 -16.10
CA GLY A 274 -0.12 5.04 -14.71
C GLY A 274 0.16 6.37 -14.03
N GLY A 275 0.05 7.47 -14.77
CA GLY A 275 0.19 8.84 -14.28
C GLY A 275 1.60 9.32 -14.03
N ILE A 276 2.63 8.56 -14.44
CA ILE A 276 4.05 8.88 -14.18
C ILE A 276 4.86 8.65 -15.45
N LEU A 277 5.57 9.69 -15.92
CA LEU A 277 6.50 9.62 -17.06
C LEU A 277 7.83 10.24 -16.66
N GLY A 278 8.92 9.53 -16.98
CA GLY A 278 10.27 10.00 -16.61
C GLY A 278 10.49 10.17 -15.10
N GLY A 279 9.72 9.47 -14.27
CA GLY A 279 9.74 9.61 -12.81
C GLY A 279 8.93 10.79 -12.26
N ILE A 280 8.17 11.48 -13.10
CA ILE A 280 7.41 12.69 -12.75
C ILE A 280 5.92 12.49 -13.05
N SER A 281 5.04 12.98 -12.19
CA SER A 281 3.58 12.92 -12.38
C SER A 281 3.14 13.71 -13.62
N THR A 282 2.23 13.12 -14.39
CA THR A 282 1.73 13.71 -15.66
C THR A 282 0.46 14.53 -15.50
N GLY A 283 -0.24 14.39 -14.37
CA GLY A 283 -1.58 14.92 -14.15
C GLY A 283 -2.71 13.92 -14.43
N GLN A 284 -2.40 12.76 -15.03
CA GLN A 284 -3.30 11.61 -15.09
C GLN A 284 -3.37 10.93 -13.72
N ASP A 285 -4.39 10.09 -13.52
CA ASP A 285 -4.51 9.30 -12.29
C ASP A 285 -3.25 8.44 -12.08
N ILE A 286 -2.67 8.49 -10.89
CA ILE A 286 -1.57 7.58 -10.54
C ILE A 286 -2.16 6.24 -10.18
N VAL A 287 -1.74 5.19 -10.90
CA VAL A 287 -2.24 3.82 -10.73
C VAL A 287 -1.11 2.89 -10.38
N ALA A 288 -1.25 2.16 -9.26
CA ALA A 288 -0.32 1.13 -8.86
C ALA A 288 -1.05 -0.15 -8.46
N HIS A 289 -0.40 -1.30 -8.68
CA HIS A 289 -0.87 -2.60 -8.23
C HIS A 289 0.16 -3.32 -7.39
N VAL A 290 -0.32 -4.10 -6.42
CA VAL A 290 0.51 -4.78 -5.43
C VAL A 290 0.13 -6.25 -5.36
N ALA A 291 1.10 -7.13 -5.58
CA ALA A 291 0.94 -8.58 -5.47
C ALA A 291 1.34 -9.05 -4.06
N ILE A 292 0.39 -9.63 -3.33
CA ILE A 292 0.56 -10.10 -1.96
C ILE A 292 0.60 -11.62 -1.96
N LYS A 293 1.67 -12.21 -1.40
CA LYS A 293 1.82 -13.66 -1.30
C LYS A 293 0.82 -14.29 -0.31
N PRO A 294 0.58 -15.61 -0.41
CA PRO A 294 -0.19 -16.34 0.60
C PRO A 294 0.35 -16.19 2.02
N THR A 295 -0.56 -16.20 3.00
CA THR A 295 -0.21 -16.14 4.42
C THR A 295 0.68 -17.31 4.82
N SER A 296 1.86 -17.03 5.36
CA SER A 296 2.85 -18.09 5.60
C SER A 296 2.54 -19.00 6.80
N SER A 297 1.68 -18.57 7.73
CA SER A 297 1.22 -19.41 8.85
C SER A 297 -0.05 -20.15 8.49
N ILE A 298 0.07 -21.45 8.25
CA ILE A 298 -1.03 -22.37 7.89
C ILE A 298 -1.09 -23.56 8.85
N ARG A 299 -2.20 -24.31 8.80
CA ARG A 299 -2.43 -25.49 9.65
C ARG A 299 -1.79 -26.77 9.10
N LEU A 300 -1.35 -26.75 7.85
CA LEU A 300 -0.71 -27.88 7.19
C LEU A 300 0.80 -27.91 7.50
N GLY A 301 1.32 -29.11 7.81
CA GLY A 301 2.73 -29.33 8.11
C GLY A 301 3.68 -28.88 7.01
N ARG A 302 4.70 -28.11 7.41
CA ARG A 302 5.78 -27.66 6.52
C ARG A 302 7.14 -28.04 7.08
N HIS A 303 8.01 -28.55 6.21
CA HIS A 303 9.41 -28.78 6.54
C HIS A 303 10.13 -27.48 6.90
N SER A 304 10.95 -27.54 7.93
CA SER A 304 11.84 -26.47 8.37
C SER A 304 13.02 -27.05 9.17
N ILE A 305 13.78 -26.19 9.84
CA ILE A 305 14.83 -26.54 10.78
C ILE A 305 14.66 -25.80 12.11
N ASP A 306 15.24 -26.36 13.17
CA ASP A 306 15.43 -25.68 14.45
C ASP A 306 16.71 -24.83 14.48
N LYS A 307 16.99 -24.16 15.60
CA LYS A 307 18.21 -23.37 15.81
C LYS A 307 19.51 -24.19 15.72
N ASN A 308 19.45 -25.49 15.95
CA ASN A 308 20.59 -26.40 15.84
C ASN A 308 20.77 -26.92 14.41
N GLY A 309 19.89 -26.55 13.48
CA GLY A 309 19.90 -27.04 12.10
C GLY A 309 19.24 -28.41 11.93
N THR A 310 18.57 -28.94 12.95
CA THR A 310 17.89 -30.23 12.90
C THR A 310 16.56 -30.09 12.13
N PRO A 311 16.24 -31.00 11.20
CA PRO A 311 14.96 -30.97 10.49
C PRO A 311 13.76 -31.08 11.45
N VAL A 312 12.75 -30.24 11.22
CA VAL A 312 11.49 -30.23 11.99
C VAL A 312 10.29 -30.01 11.06
N ILE A 313 9.11 -30.40 11.52
CA ILE A 313 7.84 -30.00 10.91
C ILE A 313 7.24 -28.86 11.73
N VAL A 314 6.91 -27.76 11.07
CA VAL A 314 6.26 -26.60 11.68
C VAL A 314 4.82 -26.52 11.21
N GLU A 315 3.92 -26.44 12.18
CA GLU A 315 2.49 -26.21 12.00
C GLU A 315 2.06 -25.08 12.93
N THR A 316 1.25 -24.16 12.42
CA THR A 316 0.74 -23.07 13.26
C THR A 316 -0.73 -23.29 13.55
N HIS A 317 -1.04 -23.66 14.78
CA HIS A 317 -2.42 -23.73 15.27
C HIS A 317 -2.80 -22.36 15.86
N GLY A 318 -3.76 -21.67 15.26
CA GLY A 318 -4.14 -20.34 15.69
C GLY A 318 -5.07 -19.61 14.72
N ARG A 319 -5.47 -18.39 15.09
CA ARG A 319 -6.38 -17.54 14.31
C ARG A 319 -5.58 -16.71 13.29
N HIS A 320 -5.08 -17.36 12.25
CA HIS A 320 -4.36 -16.69 11.16
C HIS A 320 -5.30 -16.30 10.02
N ASP A 321 -4.97 -15.19 9.37
CA ASP A 321 -5.66 -14.76 8.16
C ASP A 321 -5.42 -15.78 7.03
N PRO A 322 -6.43 -16.45 6.48
CA PRO A 322 -6.26 -17.26 5.26
C PRO A 322 -5.78 -16.43 4.05
N CYS A 323 -6.01 -15.11 4.07
CA CYS A 323 -5.39 -14.17 3.15
C CYS A 323 -5.11 -12.84 3.86
N VAL A 324 -3.84 -12.48 4.01
CA VAL A 324 -3.45 -11.17 4.58
C VAL A 324 -3.80 -9.99 3.68
N GLY A 325 -4.07 -10.23 2.39
CA GLY A 325 -4.42 -9.18 1.42
C GLY A 325 -5.76 -8.49 1.70
N ILE A 326 -6.68 -9.12 2.43
CA ILE A 326 -7.99 -8.54 2.78
C ILE A 326 -7.87 -7.22 3.54
N ARG A 327 -6.82 -7.07 4.36
CA ARG A 327 -6.60 -5.86 5.17
C ARG A 327 -5.54 -4.93 4.58
N ALA A 328 -5.05 -5.23 3.38
CA ALA A 328 -3.96 -4.49 2.77
C ALA A 328 -4.40 -3.19 2.10
N THR A 329 -5.68 -3.08 1.69
CA THR A 329 -6.18 -1.90 0.97
C THR A 329 -5.90 -0.57 1.70
N PRO A 330 -6.25 -0.39 2.99
CA PRO A 330 -5.94 0.86 3.70
C PRO A 330 -4.44 1.10 3.87
N ILE A 331 -3.64 0.03 3.93
CA ILE A 331 -2.17 0.11 4.06
C ILE A 331 -1.58 0.63 2.75
N VAL A 332 -2.02 0.10 1.60
CA VAL A 332 -1.56 0.54 0.28
C VAL A 332 -1.95 2.00 0.03
N GLU A 333 -3.18 2.41 0.37
CA GLU A 333 -3.60 3.81 0.31
C GLU A 333 -2.70 4.72 1.14
N ALA A 334 -2.43 4.33 2.40
CA ALA A 334 -1.57 5.09 3.29
C ALA A 334 -0.15 5.23 2.73
N MET A 335 0.45 4.16 2.23
CA MET A 335 1.80 4.21 1.66
C MET A 335 1.88 5.12 0.44
N LEU A 336 0.87 5.13 -0.44
CA LEU A 336 0.83 6.06 -1.57
C LEU A 336 0.72 7.51 -1.09
N ALA A 337 -0.12 7.78 -0.09
CA ALA A 337 -0.28 9.12 0.48
C ALA A 337 1.01 9.65 1.08
N LEU A 338 1.76 8.80 1.80
CA LEU A 338 3.05 9.18 2.40
C LEU A 338 4.06 9.62 1.33
N VAL A 339 4.19 8.86 0.23
CA VAL A 339 5.09 9.20 -0.88
C VAL A 339 4.64 10.49 -1.59
N LEU A 340 3.35 10.60 -1.89
CA LEU A 340 2.81 11.78 -2.60
C LEU A 340 2.95 13.06 -1.79
N MET A 341 2.69 13.01 -0.47
CA MET A 341 2.86 14.18 0.39
C MET A 341 4.32 14.61 0.42
N ASP A 342 5.26 13.67 0.54
CA ASP A 342 6.67 14.01 0.55
C ASP A 342 7.10 14.69 -0.76
N HIS A 343 6.74 14.13 -1.91
CA HIS A 343 7.03 14.75 -3.21
C HIS A 343 6.33 16.10 -3.42
N ALA A 344 5.11 16.29 -2.88
CA ALA A 344 4.44 17.58 -2.91
C ALA A 344 5.25 18.65 -2.15
N LEU A 345 5.78 18.30 -0.98
CA LEU A 345 6.62 19.20 -0.19
C LEU A 345 7.96 19.47 -0.87
N ARG A 346 8.60 18.45 -1.46
CA ARG A 346 9.86 18.60 -2.21
C ARG A 346 9.66 19.54 -3.41
N HIS A 347 8.60 19.31 -4.19
CA HIS A 347 8.24 20.15 -5.31
C HIS A 347 8.00 21.60 -4.88
N ARG A 348 7.25 21.81 -3.78
CA ARG A 348 7.03 23.14 -3.22
C ARG A 348 8.34 23.81 -2.76
N ALA A 349 9.28 23.06 -2.20
CA ALA A 349 10.52 23.62 -1.67
C ALA A 349 11.50 24.04 -2.77
N GLN A 350 11.60 23.29 -3.86
CA GLN A 350 12.57 23.54 -4.92
C GLN A 350 12.01 24.33 -6.11
N ASN A 351 10.74 24.11 -6.47
CA ASN A 351 10.19 24.52 -7.77
C ASN A 351 9.08 25.59 -7.67
N ALA A 352 8.94 26.26 -6.52
CA ALA A 352 7.86 27.24 -6.30
C ALA A 352 7.86 28.40 -7.31
N ASP A 353 9.03 28.78 -7.85
CA ASP A 353 9.18 29.90 -8.78
C ASP A 353 9.02 29.50 -10.26
N VAL A 354 8.83 28.21 -10.54
CA VAL A 354 8.70 27.71 -11.91
C VAL A 354 7.34 28.08 -12.50
N ASN A 355 7.35 28.84 -13.59
CA ASN A 355 6.15 29.19 -14.35
C ASN A 355 6.26 28.68 -15.80
N CYS A 356 5.53 27.61 -16.11
CA CYS A 356 5.45 27.06 -17.47
C CYS A 356 4.29 27.72 -18.24
N LYS A 357 4.60 28.36 -19.38
CA LYS A 357 3.58 28.98 -20.25
C LYS A 357 2.74 27.97 -21.01
N THR A 358 3.23 26.73 -21.16
CA THR A 358 2.48 25.65 -21.81
C THR A 358 1.24 25.33 -20.97
N PRO A 359 0.03 25.30 -21.56
CA PRO A 359 -1.19 24.96 -20.83
C PRO A 359 -1.09 23.57 -20.20
N LYS A 360 -1.58 23.44 -18.96
CA LYS A 360 -1.80 22.14 -18.34
C LYS A 360 -3.04 21.51 -18.96
N ILE A 361 -2.89 20.36 -19.61
CA ILE A 361 -4.01 19.59 -20.13
C ILE A 361 -4.62 18.70 -19.02
N PRO A 362 -5.91 18.34 -19.09
CA PRO A 362 -6.51 17.38 -18.17
C PRO A 362 -5.84 16.00 -18.24
N GLY A 363 -5.87 15.26 -17.13
CA GLY A 363 -5.40 13.87 -17.05
C GLY A 363 -6.21 12.86 -17.88
N SER A 364 -7.35 13.25 -18.41
CA SER A 364 -8.18 12.41 -19.29
C SER A 364 -9.15 13.29 -20.08
N VAL A 365 -9.48 12.88 -21.31
CA VAL A 365 -10.59 13.50 -22.05
C VAL A 365 -11.94 13.27 -21.37
N LYS A 366 -12.88 14.21 -21.51
CA LYS A 366 -14.23 14.10 -20.91
C LYS A 366 -14.96 12.87 -21.45
N GLY A 367 -15.45 12.01 -20.55
CA GLY A 367 -16.20 10.80 -20.88
C GLY A 367 -15.36 9.53 -21.05
N ALA A 368 -14.02 9.63 -20.97
CA ALA A 368 -13.18 8.45 -20.81
C ALA A 368 -13.34 7.91 -19.37
N SER A 369 -13.98 6.74 -19.23
CA SER A 369 -14.02 6.01 -17.96
C SER A 369 -12.61 5.52 -17.62
N SER A 370 -12.15 5.76 -16.39
CA SER A 370 -10.84 5.34 -15.86
C SER A 370 -10.74 3.82 -15.56
N ALA A 371 -11.40 2.97 -16.34
CA ALA A 371 -11.43 1.52 -16.12
C ALA A 371 -11.10 0.73 -17.39
N ALA A 372 -9.88 0.18 -17.41
CA ALA A 372 -9.29 -0.80 -18.32
C ALA A 372 -9.36 -0.51 -19.85
N PRO A 373 -8.26 -0.70 -20.60
CA PRO A 373 -8.23 -0.32 -22.01
C PRO A 373 -9.13 -1.24 -22.84
N ALA A 374 -10.07 -0.64 -23.57
CA ALA A 374 -10.76 -1.30 -24.68
C ALA A 374 -9.83 -1.29 -25.91
N ALA A 375 -9.63 -2.45 -26.52
CA ALA A 375 -8.83 -2.58 -27.75
C ALA A 375 -9.58 -2.00 -28.95
N GLN A 376 -8.97 -1.06 -29.71
CA GLN A 376 -9.48 -0.69 -31.03
C GLN A 376 -8.41 -0.35 -32.09
N ALA A 377 -8.72 -0.91 -33.27
CA ALA A 377 -8.41 -0.63 -34.68
C ALA A 377 -6.95 -0.41 -35.15
N PRO A 378 -6.54 -1.07 -36.25
CA PRO A 378 -5.19 -0.94 -36.81
C PRO A 378 -5.01 0.41 -37.51
N CYS A 379 -3.97 1.15 -37.10
CA CYS A 379 -3.51 2.34 -37.80
C CYS A 379 -2.67 1.94 -39.03
N LYS A 380 -2.80 2.69 -40.12
CA LYS A 380 -2.03 2.47 -41.36
C LYS A 380 -0.56 2.80 -41.12
N GLU A 381 0.33 1.94 -41.59
CA GLU A 381 1.77 2.16 -41.59
C GLU A 381 2.11 3.40 -42.43
N ASP A 382 2.82 4.34 -41.82
CA ASP A 382 3.51 5.41 -42.55
C ASP A 382 4.76 4.81 -43.22
N PRO A 383 5.05 5.18 -44.49
CA PRO A 383 6.25 4.72 -45.16
C PRO A 383 7.50 5.30 -44.48
N GLU A 384 8.52 4.45 -44.30
CA GLU A 384 9.81 4.83 -43.73
C GLU A 384 10.38 6.08 -44.42
N PRO A 385 10.98 7.03 -43.67
CA PRO A 385 11.71 8.11 -44.30
C PRO A 385 12.88 7.52 -45.07
N GLU A 386 12.95 7.81 -46.38
CA GLU A 386 14.10 7.47 -47.21
C GLU A 386 15.37 8.00 -46.53
N GLU A 387 16.25 7.08 -46.12
CA GLU A 387 17.60 7.41 -45.72
C GLU A 387 18.33 7.95 -46.95
N ASP A 388 18.33 9.27 -47.12
CA ASP A 388 19.13 9.96 -48.12
C ASP A 388 20.64 9.85 -47.75
N MET A 389 21.29 8.90 -48.45
CA MET A 389 22.72 8.73 -48.80
C MET A 389 23.78 8.47 -47.73
#